data_AF-A0A0L0CNJ1-F1
#
_entry.id   AF-A0A0L0CNJ1-F1
#
_cell.length_a   1.000
_cell.length_b   1.000
_cell.length_c   1.000
_cell.angle_alpha   90.00
_cell.angle_beta   90.00
_cell.angle_gamma   90.00
#
_symmetry.space_group_name_H-M   'P 1'
#
loop_
_entity.id
_entity.type
_entity.pdbx_description
1 polymer ?
#
loop_
_entity_poly.entity_id
_entity_poly.type
_entity_poly.pdbx_seq_one_letter_code
_entity_poly.pdbx_strand_id
1 'polypeptide(L)'
;MWLKETKPECCEEHEPLPADIQCLTPDICRELGRLYYKHCKTFVKNQRILELAKSKPRKRVHRVINRCPCFLKKSIEIIRLDQRANTRTEQLAYPRARHLLLFKQQILRLFPSERILNLNRLIRKSLFSLYSRLANVQPPQERKPIKKWDSSDWEKHTKILKKLAKHKVAPKPPAMPVKRMPLRQMKRYKYLAKPKKSQYVEKADWVFTYEMRTHKASERTKNLAKPVIRDTTMLYQDLPIKIPLGVLKHKASKRIIELAEPNARRTGQAAPSDLKENPFGISPNALKTKASKRTQELAEPKEYENKHIRDDPYAISKAALNAKAKPRTIELAQPKKV
;
A
#
# COMPACT_ATOMS: atom_id res chain seq x y z
N MET A 1 -11.18 -34.69 -31.23
CA MET A 1 -9.83 -35.24 -31.44
C MET A 1 -8.97 -34.80 -30.28
N TRP A 2 -8.68 -35.72 -29.38
CA TRP A 2 -7.86 -35.48 -28.19
C TRP A 2 -6.40 -35.41 -28.60
N LEU A 3 -5.69 -34.34 -28.22
CA LEU A 3 -4.23 -34.27 -28.35
C LEU A 3 -3.64 -35.33 -27.43
N LYS A 4 -2.96 -36.32 -28.02
CA LYS A 4 -2.15 -37.30 -27.29
C LYS A 4 -1.12 -36.54 -26.48
N GLU A 5 -1.09 -36.81 -25.18
CA GLU A 5 0.01 -36.41 -24.30
C GLU A 5 1.28 -37.12 -24.78
N THR A 6 2.18 -36.40 -25.44
CA THR A 6 3.53 -36.89 -25.69
C THR A 6 4.28 -36.84 -24.38
N LYS A 7 4.65 -38.02 -23.87
CA LYS A 7 5.64 -38.14 -22.80
C LYS A 7 6.95 -37.55 -23.35
N PRO A 8 7.69 -36.73 -22.58
CA PRO A 8 9.03 -36.35 -23.00
C PRO A 8 9.88 -37.62 -22.98
N GLU A 9 10.26 -38.11 -24.16
CA GLU A 9 11.34 -39.09 -24.28
C GLU A 9 12.58 -38.45 -23.63
N CYS A 10 13.16 -39.15 -22.66
CA CYS A 10 14.41 -38.73 -22.05
C CYS A 10 15.47 -38.57 -23.14
N CYS A 11 16.25 -37.50 -23.01
CA CYS A 11 17.26 -36.99 -23.94
C CYS A 11 17.99 -38.07 -24.75
N GLU A 12 18.05 -37.86 -26.07
CA GLU A 12 18.98 -38.52 -26.99
C GLU A 12 20.40 -38.47 -26.41
N GLU A 13 21.08 -39.62 -26.39
CA GLU A 13 22.48 -39.77 -26.01
C GLU A 13 23.31 -38.73 -26.76
N HIS A 14 23.83 -37.74 -26.03
CA HIS A 14 24.68 -36.72 -26.63
C HIS A 14 25.98 -37.37 -27.09
N GLU A 15 26.36 -37.09 -28.34
CA GLU A 15 27.67 -37.48 -28.90
C GLU A 15 28.80 -37.06 -27.93
N PRO A 16 29.81 -37.93 -27.71
CA PRO A 16 30.91 -37.59 -26.84
C PRO A 16 31.62 -36.34 -27.37
N LEU A 17 31.88 -35.38 -26.47
CA LEU A 17 32.59 -34.16 -26.78
C LEU A 17 33.95 -34.47 -27.43
N PRO A 18 34.39 -33.70 -28.44
CA PRO A 18 35.67 -33.93 -29.11
C PRO A 18 36.83 -33.96 -28.11
N ALA A 19 37.81 -34.84 -28.36
CA ALA A 19 38.91 -35.14 -27.45
C ALA A 19 39.69 -33.88 -26.99
N ASP A 20 39.77 -32.88 -27.86
CA ASP A 20 40.46 -31.61 -27.61
C ASP A 20 39.81 -30.76 -26.51
N ILE A 21 38.53 -31.00 -26.19
CA ILE A 21 37.79 -30.27 -25.15
C ILE A 21 37.95 -30.96 -23.78
N GLN A 22 38.41 -32.22 -23.74
CA GLN A 22 38.60 -32.96 -22.49
C GLN A 22 39.59 -32.27 -21.55
N CYS A 23 40.59 -31.55 -22.07
CA CYS A 23 41.55 -30.79 -21.26
C CYS A 23 40.92 -29.59 -20.52
N LEU A 24 39.80 -29.04 -21.02
CA LEU A 24 39.06 -27.93 -20.40
C LEU A 24 37.99 -28.40 -19.41
N THR A 25 37.56 -29.66 -19.49
CA THR A 25 36.57 -30.23 -18.57
C THR A 25 36.92 -30.09 -17.08
N PRO A 26 38.16 -30.29 -16.60
CA PRO A 26 38.47 -30.10 -15.18
C PRO A 26 38.29 -28.64 -14.73
N ASP A 27 38.64 -27.67 -15.57
CA ASP A 27 38.50 -26.25 -15.25
C ASP A 27 37.04 -25.81 -15.26
N ILE A 28 36.27 -26.30 -16.23
CA ILE A 28 34.82 -26.08 -16.29
C ILE A 28 34.14 -26.71 -15.06
N CYS A 29 34.50 -27.93 -14.69
CA CYS A 29 34.00 -28.60 -13.49
C CYS A 29 34.37 -27.84 -12.20
N ARG A 30 35.58 -27.30 -12.13
CA ARG A 30 36.05 -26.50 -10.99
C ARG A 30 35.30 -25.17 -10.88
N GLU A 31 35.07 -24.47 -11.99
CA GLU A 31 34.30 -23.22 -12.00
C GLU A 31 32.81 -23.46 -11.74
N LEU A 32 32.23 -24.52 -12.30
CA LEU A 32 30.87 -24.96 -11.97
C LEU A 32 30.75 -25.30 -10.48
N GLY A 33 31.73 -26.01 -9.91
CA GLY A 33 31.78 -26.29 -8.47
C GLY A 33 31.85 -25.02 -7.62
N ARG A 34 32.66 -24.03 -8.02
CA ARG A 34 32.74 -22.71 -7.38
C ARG A 34 31.42 -21.94 -7.45
N LEU A 35 30.76 -21.95 -8.61
CA LEU A 35 29.45 -21.33 -8.81
C LEU A 35 28.38 -22.01 -7.96
N TYR A 36 28.36 -23.34 -7.93
CA TYR A 36 27.43 -24.12 -7.11
C TYR A 36 27.63 -23.84 -5.62
N TYR A 37 28.89 -23.78 -5.15
CA TYR A 37 29.22 -23.43 -3.78
C TYR A 37 28.80 -22.00 -3.42
N LYS A 38 29.03 -21.03 -4.30
CA LYS A 38 28.56 -19.64 -4.13
C LYS A 38 27.03 -19.58 -4.07
N HIS A 39 26.34 -20.28 -4.98
CA HIS A 39 24.88 -20.39 -5.01
C HIS A 39 24.35 -21.02 -3.71
N CYS A 40 24.89 -22.15 -3.25
CA CYS A 40 24.51 -22.74 -1.96
C CYS A 40 24.75 -21.77 -0.79
N LYS A 41 25.88 -21.04 -0.77
CA LYS A 41 26.17 -20.05 0.29
C LYS A 41 25.27 -18.81 0.24
N THR A 42 24.80 -18.36 -0.93
CA THR A 42 23.86 -17.22 -1.01
C THR A 42 22.49 -17.56 -0.42
N PHE A 43 22.04 -18.82 -0.53
CA PHE A 43 20.83 -19.29 0.15
C PHE A 43 21.00 -19.43 1.67
N VAL A 44 22.18 -19.81 2.16
CA VAL A 44 22.46 -19.93 3.61
C VAL A 44 22.63 -18.56 4.28
N LYS A 45 23.23 -17.56 3.61
CA LYS A 45 23.37 -16.20 4.18
C LYS A 45 22.04 -15.47 4.34
N ASN A 46 21.04 -15.82 3.54
CA ASN A 46 19.73 -15.17 3.50
C ASN A 46 18.59 -16.12 3.92
N GLN A 47 18.79 -16.89 4.98
CA GLN A 47 17.77 -17.78 5.56
C GLN A 47 16.40 -17.10 5.74
N ARG A 48 16.39 -15.81 6.11
CA ARG A 48 15.18 -15.00 6.24
C ARG A 48 14.41 -14.81 4.92
N ILE A 49 15.09 -14.62 3.80
CA ILE A 49 14.43 -14.49 2.48
C ILE A 49 13.86 -15.86 2.07
N LEU A 50 14.58 -16.94 2.38
CA LEU A 50 14.16 -18.31 2.14
C LEU A 50 12.93 -18.70 2.99
N GLU A 51 12.87 -18.27 4.25
CA GLU A 51 11.70 -18.41 5.12
C GLU A 51 10.49 -17.58 4.65
N LEU A 52 10.73 -16.42 4.01
CA LEU A 52 9.67 -15.62 3.38
C LEU A 52 9.19 -16.23 2.05
N ALA A 53 10.08 -16.89 1.31
CA ALA A 53 9.79 -17.57 0.06
C ALA A 53 9.11 -18.94 0.27
N LYS A 54 9.38 -19.62 1.40
CA LYS A 54 8.61 -20.79 1.84
C LYS A 54 7.16 -20.35 1.99
N SER A 55 6.32 -20.78 1.06
CA SER A 55 4.88 -20.53 1.15
C SER A 55 4.39 -21.02 2.51
N LYS A 56 3.89 -20.10 3.35
CA LYS A 56 3.27 -20.49 4.62
C LYS A 56 2.23 -21.54 4.31
N PRO A 57 2.14 -22.65 5.06
CA PRO A 57 1.10 -23.65 4.86
C PRO A 57 -0.24 -22.97 5.14
N ARG A 58 -0.84 -22.40 4.10
CA ARG A 58 -2.21 -21.91 4.14
C ARG A 58 -3.02 -23.19 4.34
N LYS A 59 -3.56 -23.38 5.54
CA LYS A 59 -4.68 -24.30 5.72
C LYS A 59 -5.64 -23.98 4.57
N ARG A 60 -5.81 -24.91 3.62
CA ARG A 60 -6.80 -24.77 2.55
C ARG A 60 -8.14 -24.79 3.24
N VAL A 61 -8.59 -23.64 3.74
CA VAL A 61 -9.99 -23.47 4.07
C VAL A 61 -10.66 -23.54 2.71
N HIS A 62 -11.21 -24.72 2.39
CA HIS A 62 -12.11 -24.84 1.27
C HIS A 62 -13.13 -23.73 1.47
N ARG A 63 -13.12 -22.72 0.58
CA ARG A 63 -14.21 -21.75 0.57
C ARG A 63 -15.44 -22.61 0.38
N VAL A 64 -16.34 -22.61 1.36
CA VAL A 64 -17.67 -23.17 1.18
C VAL A 64 -18.28 -22.36 0.05
N ILE A 65 -18.18 -22.89 -1.16
CA ILE A 65 -18.92 -22.38 -2.30
C ILE A 65 -20.33 -22.83 -1.99
N ASN A 66 -21.17 -21.94 -1.48
CA ASN A 66 -22.59 -22.19 -1.39
C ASN A 66 -23.04 -22.56 -2.81
N ARG A 67 -23.33 -23.84 -3.04
CA ARG A 67 -23.94 -24.29 -4.28
C ARG A 67 -25.28 -23.56 -4.34
N CYS A 68 -25.40 -22.59 -5.25
CA CYS A 68 -26.72 -22.05 -5.57
C CYS A 68 -27.58 -23.22 -6.04
N PRO A 69 -28.80 -23.41 -5.53
CA PRO A 69 -29.73 -24.44 -6.00
C PRO A 69 -30.19 -24.23 -7.46
N CYS A 70 -29.71 -23.18 -8.12
CA CYS A 70 -29.99 -22.90 -9.51
C CYS A 70 -29.13 -23.78 -10.44
N PHE A 71 -29.73 -24.85 -10.98
CA PHE A 71 -29.21 -25.56 -12.14
C PHE A 71 -29.16 -24.59 -13.32
N LEU A 72 -27.98 -24.03 -13.60
CA LEU A 72 -27.78 -23.21 -14.79
C LEU A 72 -27.98 -24.12 -16.01
N LYS A 73 -28.98 -23.81 -16.85
CA LYS A 73 -29.34 -24.59 -18.06
C LYS A 73 -28.22 -24.67 -19.11
N LYS A 74 -27.10 -23.96 -18.93
CA LYS A 74 -25.95 -23.98 -19.84
C LYS A 74 -24.72 -24.47 -19.07
N SER A 75 -24.02 -25.44 -19.62
CA SER A 75 -22.72 -25.87 -19.13
C SER A 75 -21.76 -24.67 -19.12
N ILE A 76 -21.21 -24.35 -17.95
CA ILE A 76 -20.16 -23.35 -17.85
C ILE A 76 -18.85 -24.06 -18.20
N GLU A 77 -18.32 -23.80 -19.38
CA GLU A 77 -16.94 -24.15 -19.70
C GLU A 77 -16.01 -23.20 -18.96
N ILE A 78 -15.24 -23.75 -18.02
CA ILE A 78 -14.21 -22.99 -17.29
C ILE A 78 -12.97 -22.93 -18.18
N ILE A 79 -12.89 -21.92 -19.03
CA ILE A 79 -11.70 -21.64 -19.84
C ILE A 79 -10.64 -21.02 -18.92
N ARG A 80 -9.57 -21.76 -18.65
CA ARG A 80 -8.36 -21.22 -18.01
C ARG A 80 -7.60 -20.39 -19.05
N LEU A 81 -7.69 -19.07 -18.94
CA LEU A 81 -6.83 -18.17 -19.69
C LEU A 81 -5.57 -17.96 -18.85
N ASP A 82 -4.44 -18.50 -19.32
CA ASP A 82 -3.15 -18.57 -18.62
C ASP A 82 -2.44 -17.22 -18.40
N GLN A 83 -3.16 -16.10 -18.35
CA GLN A 83 -2.60 -14.81 -18.01
C GLN A 83 -3.50 -14.09 -17.01
N ARG A 84 -2.99 -13.92 -15.79
CA ARG A 84 -3.59 -13.08 -14.75
C ARG A 84 -3.44 -11.61 -15.14
N ALA A 85 -4.37 -11.08 -15.94
CA ALA A 85 -4.58 -9.65 -16.09
C ALA A 85 -5.24 -9.13 -14.80
N ASN A 86 -4.41 -8.70 -13.85
CA ASN A 86 -4.76 -8.51 -12.44
C ASN A 86 -4.78 -7.03 -12.03
N THR A 87 -5.39 -6.14 -12.82
CA THR A 87 -5.80 -4.84 -12.26
C THR A 87 -7.27 -4.53 -12.54
N ARG A 88 -7.98 -4.08 -11.49
CA ARG A 88 -9.35 -3.56 -11.58
C ARG A 88 -9.49 -2.48 -12.66
N THR A 89 -8.42 -1.70 -12.86
CA THR A 89 -8.28 -0.66 -13.87
C THR A 89 -8.32 -1.21 -15.29
N GLU A 90 -7.63 -2.32 -15.58
CA GLU A 90 -7.71 -2.99 -16.89
C GLU A 90 -9.13 -3.50 -17.19
N GLN A 91 -9.83 -4.02 -16.18
CA GLN A 91 -11.21 -4.48 -16.34
C GLN A 91 -12.21 -3.33 -16.57
N LEU A 92 -11.95 -2.16 -15.99
CA LEU A 92 -12.74 -0.93 -16.20
C LEU A 92 -12.44 -0.26 -17.55
N ALA A 93 -11.25 -0.48 -18.11
CA ALA A 93 -10.84 0.09 -19.40
C ALA A 93 -11.53 -0.59 -20.59
N TYR A 94 -12.12 -1.77 -20.42
CA TYR A 94 -12.88 -2.41 -21.51
C TYR A 94 -14.21 -1.69 -21.77
N PRO A 95 -14.56 -1.39 -23.04
CA PRO A 95 -15.85 -0.81 -23.38
C PRO A 95 -16.99 -1.77 -23.04
N ARG A 96 -18.18 -1.20 -22.78
CA ARG A 96 -19.38 -1.99 -22.47
C ARG A 96 -19.70 -2.97 -23.60
N ALA A 97 -19.99 -4.22 -23.25
CA ALA A 97 -20.34 -5.27 -24.23
C ALA A 97 -21.47 -4.85 -25.20
N ARG A 98 -22.46 -4.08 -24.72
CA ARG A 98 -23.54 -3.53 -25.55
C ARG A 98 -23.02 -2.64 -26.69
N HIS A 99 -22.06 -1.75 -26.42
CA HIS A 99 -21.48 -0.89 -27.45
C HIS A 99 -20.69 -1.71 -28.47
N LEU A 100 -19.93 -2.71 -28.02
CA LEU A 100 -19.21 -3.61 -28.93
C LEU A 100 -20.16 -4.44 -29.81
N LEU A 101 -21.32 -4.85 -29.30
CA LEU A 101 -22.34 -5.58 -30.07
C LEU A 101 -23.00 -4.71 -31.15
N LEU A 102 -23.34 -3.46 -30.83
CA LEU A 102 -23.85 -2.50 -31.81
C LEU A 102 -22.79 -2.18 -32.87
N PHE A 103 -21.54 -1.98 -32.43
CA PHE A 103 -20.41 -1.75 -33.32
C PHE A 103 -20.11 -2.97 -34.21
N LYS A 104 -20.28 -4.19 -33.71
CA LYS A 104 -20.18 -5.42 -34.51
C LYS A 104 -21.16 -5.44 -35.67
N GLN A 105 -22.41 -5.04 -35.44
CA GLN A 105 -23.44 -4.98 -36.49
C GLN A 105 -23.07 -3.97 -37.58
N GLN A 106 -22.45 -2.85 -37.21
CA GLN A 106 -21.94 -1.86 -38.17
C GLN A 106 -20.72 -2.38 -38.93
N ILE A 107 -19.77 -3.03 -38.25
CA ILE A 107 -18.56 -3.59 -38.87
C ILE A 107 -18.88 -4.73 -39.83
N LEU A 108 -19.86 -5.57 -39.49
CA LEU A 108 -20.35 -6.64 -40.37
C LEU A 108 -20.79 -6.11 -41.75
N ARG A 109 -21.26 -4.85 -41.81
CA ARG A 109 -21.68 -4.20 -43.06
C ARG A 109 -20.52 -3.55 -43.83
N LEU A 110 -19.44 -3.18 -43.15
CA LEU A 110 -18.41 -2.28 -43.68
C LEU A 110 -17.04 -2.93 -43.89
N PHE A 111 -16.73 -4.05 -43.23
CA PHE A 111 -15.38 -4.61 -43.20
C PHE A 111 -15.35 -6.14 -43.38
N PRO A 112 -14.21 -6.70 -43.86
CA PRO A 112 -14.02 -8.13 -44.03
C PRO A 112 -14.01 -8.92 -42.71
N SER A 113 -14.25 -10.22 -42.83
CA SER A 113 -14.53 -11.14 -41.72
C SER A 113 -13.43 -11.25 -40.66
N GLU A 114 -12.17 -11.01 -41.04
CA GLU A 114 -11.01 -11.08 -40.15
C GLU A 114 -11.06 -10.03 -39.03
N ARG A 115 -11.53 -8.81 -39.31
CA ARG A 115 -11.67 -7.76 -38.29
C ARG A 115 -12.73 -8.12 -37.23
N ILE A 116 -13.68 -8.97 -37.60
CA ILE A 116 -14.71 -9.48 -36.69
C ILE A 116 -14.10 -10.40 -35.64
N LEU A 117 -13.02 -11.13 -35.94
CA LEU A 117 -12.37 -12.02 -34.98
C LEU A 117 -11.78 -11.25 -33.79
N ASN A 118 -11.11 -10.13 -34.05
CA ASN A 118 -10.58 -9.26 -33.01
C ASN A 118 -11.70 -8.61 -32.17
N LEU A 119 -12.77 -8.19 -32.83
CA LEU A 119 -13.94 -7.65 -32.15
C LEU A 119 -14.64 -8.72 -31.29
N ASN A 120 -14.76 -9.95 -31.76
CA ASN A 120 -15.29 -11.07 -31.00
C ASN A 120 -14.43 -11.38 -29.77
N ARG A 121 -13.09 -11.29 -29.89
CA ARG A 121 -12.17 -11.41 -28.75
C ARG A 121 -12.41 -10.31 -27.72
N LEU A 122 -12.61 -9.05 -28.14
CA LEU A 122 -12.93 -7.94 -27.25
C LEU A 122 -14.30 -8.09 -26.58
N ILE A 123 -15.32 -8.53 -27.31
CA ILE A 123 -16.64 -8.84 -26.75
C ILE A 123 -16.51 -9.89 -25.65
N ARG A 124 -15.79 -11.00 -25.91
CA ARG A 124 -15.55 -12.05 -24.90
C ARG A 124 -14.84 -11.48 -23.66
N LYS A 125 -13.76 -10.71 -23.83
CA LYS A 125 -13.05 -10.07 -22.70
C LYS A 125 -13.96 -9.14 -21.90
N SER A 126 -14.78 -8.32 -22.56
CA SER A 126 -15.73 -7.41 -21.91
C SER A 126 -16.83 -8.17 -21.14
N LEU A 127 -17.33 -9.29 -21.68
CA LEU A 127 -18.34 -10.15 -21.07
C LEU A 127 -17.83 -10.92 -19.86
N PHE A 128 -16.51 -11.17 -19.77
CA PHE A 128 -15.88 -11.81 -18.63
C PHE A 128 -15.38 -10.82 -17.55
N SER A 129 -15.55 -9.51 -17.74
CA SER A 129 -15.23 -8.51 -16.71
C SER A 129 -16.12 -8.67 -15.47
N LEU A 130 -15.61 -8.30 -14.29
CA LEU A 130 -16.40 -8.36 -13.03
C LEU A 130 -17.72 -7.58 -13.13
N TYR A 131 -17.71 -6.47 -13.87
CA TYR A 131 -18.86 -5.57 -13.96
C TYR A 131 -19.90 -6.00 -14.99
N SER A 132 -19.53 -6.72 -16.07
CA SER A 132 -20.54 -7.34 -16.94
C SER A 132 -21.29 -8.46 -16.22
N ARG A 133 -20.62 -9.21 -15.34
CA ARG A 133 -21.27 -10.24 -14.51
C ARG A 133 -22.24 -9.65 -13.50
N LEU A 134 -21.91 -8.48 -12.94
CA LEU A 134 -22.80 -7.72 -12.07
C LEU A 134 -23.96 -7.05 -12.84
N ALA A 135 -23.74 -6.67 -14.11
CA ALA A 135 -24.77 -6.09 -14.98
C ALA A 135 -25.66 -7.15 -15.66
N ASN A 136 -25.19 -8.40 -15.78
CA ASN A 136 -25.96 -9.55 -16.27
C ASN A 136 -26.91 -10.10 -15.19
N VAL A 137 -27.51 -9.23 -14.38
CA VAL A 137 -28.80 -9.56 -13.78
C VAL A 137 -29.78 -9.47 -14.95
N GLN A 138 -30.10 -10.60 -15.56
CA GLN A 138 -31.17 -10.63 -16.55
C GLN A 138 -32.42 -10.08 -15.86
N PRO A 139 -33.05 -9.01 -16.38
CA PRO A 139 -34.33 -8.60 -15.86
C PRO A 139 -35.27 -9.82 -15.96
N PRO A 140 -36.12 -10.08 -14.97
CA PRO A 140 -37.09 -11.16 -15.07
C PRO A 140 -37.85 -11.01 -16.38
N GLN A 141 -38.01 -12.10 -17.13
CA GLN A 141 -38.65 -12.11 -18.45
C GLN A 141 -40.07 -11.54 -18.39
N GLU A 142 -40.70 -11.63 -17.22
CA GLU A 142 -41.98 -11.03 -16.91
C GLU A 142 -41.82 -9.97 -15.82
N ARG A 143 -42.46 -8.82 -16.04
CA ARG A 143 -42.62 -7.81 -15.00
C ARG A 143 -43.56 -8.39 -13.94
N LYS A 144 -43.01 -8.90 -12.85
CA LYS A 144 -43.82 -9.26 -11.68
C LYS A 144 -44.55 -7.98 -11.22
N PRO A 145 -45.88 -7.96 -11.15
CA PRO A 145 -46.59 -6.80 -10.65
C PRO A 145 -46.09 -6.50 -9.24
N ILE A 146 -45.69 -5.25 -9.01
CA ILE A 146 -45.19 -4.82 -7.69
C ILE A 146 -46.41 -4.83 -6.76
N LYS A 147 -46.48 -5.85 -5.89
CA LYS A 147 -47.52 -5.90 -4.85
C LYS A 147 -47.35 -4.65 -3.97
N LYS A 148 -48.37 -3.78 -3.96
CA LYS A 148 -48.45 -2.66 -3.02
C LYS A 148 -48.46 -3.24 -1.61
N TRP A 149 -47.68 -2.66 -0.71
CA TRP A 149 -47.59 -3.18 0.65
C TRP A 149 -48.89 -2.91 1.41
N ASP A 150 -49.36 -3.94 2.10
CA ASP A 150 -50.45 -3.85 3.05
C ASP A 150 -49.97 -3.10 4.31
N SER A 151 -50.89 -2.57 5.12
CA SER A 151 -50.55 -1.82 6.35
C SER A 151 -49.66 -2.62 7.31
N SER A 152 -49.92 -3.92 7.45
CA SER A 152 -49.14 -4.84 8.27
C SER A 152 -47.72 -5.07 7.75
N ASP A 153 -47.52 -5.02 6.42
CA ASP A 153 -46.19 -5.12 5.79
C ASP A 153 -45.41 -3.82 5.96
N TRP A 154 -46.09 -2.66 5.95
CA TRP A 154 -45.51 -1.37 6.30
C TRP A 154 -45.00 -1.33 7.74
N GLU A 155 -45.77 -1.85 8.69
CA GLU A 155 -45.34 -1.94 10.10
C GLU A 155 -44.11 -2.82 10.26
N LYS A 156 -44.05 -3.98 9.59
CA LYS A 156 -42.85 -4.84 9.59
C LYS A 156 -41.65 -4.11 8.99
N HIS A 157 -41.86 -3.38 7.89
CA HIS A 157 -40.79 -2.63 7.25
C HIS A 157 -40.26 -1.49 8.12
N THR A 158 -41.14 -0.74 8.78
CA THR A 158 -40.73 0.34 9.69
C THR A 158 -39.91 -0.19 10.88
N LYS A 159 -40.24 -1.39 11.41
CA LYS A 159 -39.43 -2.07 12.43
C LYS A 159 -38.03 -2.41 11.92
N ILE A 160 -37.91 -2.89 10.69
CA ILE A 160 -36.61 -3.17 10.05
C ILE A 160 -35.80 -1.89 9.86
N LEU A 161 -36.42 -0.81 9.36
CA LEU A 161 -35.77 0.49 9.21
C LEU A 161 -35.27 1.02 10.55
N LYS A 162 -36.09 0.96 11.61
CA LYS A 162 -35.68 1.33 12.99
C LYS A 162 -34.48 0.51 13.48
N LYS A 163 -34.39 -0.77 13.12
CA LYS A 163 -33.25 -1.63 13.47
C LYS A 163 -31.98 -1.27 12.70
N LEU A 164 -32.10 -0.96 11.40
CA LEU A 164 -30.98 -0.58 10.54
C LEU A 164 -30.48 0.85 10.81
N ALA A 165 -31.38 1.75 11.23
CA ALA A 165 -31.05 3.14 11.59
C ALA A 165 -30.21 3.23 12.87
N LYS A 166 -30.21 2.20 13.73
CA LYS A 166 -29.28 2.14 14.87
C LYS A 166 -27.85 2.00 14.34
N HIS A 167 -26.98 2.91 14.76
CA HIS A 167 -25.56 2.85 14.41
C HIS A 167 -24.96 1.49 14.82
N LYS A 168 -24.16 0.90 13.94
CA LYS A 168 -23.50 -0.38 14.21
C LYS A 168 -22.32 -0.16 15.15
N VAL A 169 -22.49 -0.46 16.44
CA VAL A 169 -21.37 -0.52 17.39
C VAL A 169 -20.58 -1.80 17.12
N ALA A 170 -19.35 -1.66 16.65
CA ALA A 170 -18.46 -2.80 16.54
C ALA A 170 -18.20 -3.36 17.96
N PRO A 171 -18.30 -4.68 18.19
CA PRO A 171 -17.95 -5.26 19.47
C PRO A 171 -16.49 -4.90 19.79
N LYS A 172 -16.24 -4.40 21.00
CA LYS A 172 -14.86 -4.14 21.44
C LYS A 172 -14.12 -5.49 21.42
N PRO A 173 -12.96 -5.58 20.74
CA PRO A 173 -12.20 -6.81 20.78
C PRO A 173 -11.83 -7.14 22.23
N PRO A 174 -11.86 -8.42 22.63
CA PRO A 174 -11.48 -8.80 23.98
C PRO A 174 -10.06 -8.33 24.27
N ALA A 175 -9.85 -7.71 25.43
CA ALA A 175 -8.53 -7.27 25.85
C ALA A 175 -7.65 -8.51 26.03
N MET A 176 -6.77 -8.78 25.07
CA MET A 176 -5.80 -9.87 25.22
C MET A 176 -4.81 -9.49 26.33
N PRO A 177 -4.55 -10.36 27.31
CA PRO A 177 -3.58 -10.09 28.35
C PRO A 177 -2.18 -9.97 27.72
N VAL A 178 -1.66 -8.76 27.63
CA VAL A 178 -0.32 -8.51 27.11
C VAL A 178 0.69 -8.88 28.20
N LYS A 179 1.22 -10.10 28.14
CA LYS A 179 2.37 -10.52 28.97
C LYS A 179 3.60 -9.73 28.52
N ARG A 180 3.83 -8.56 29.12
CA ARG A 180 5.05 -7.79 28.91
C ARG A 180 6.19 -8.44 29.67
N MET A 181 7.26 -8.81 28.96
CA MET A 181 8.46 -9.36 29.58
C MET A 181 9.16 -8.25 30.39
N PRO A 182 9.54 -8.47 31.65
CA PRO A 182 10.25 -7.47 32.45
C PRO A 182 11.60 -7.13 31.82
N LEU A 183 11.98 -5.85 31.88
CA LEU A 183 13.16 -5.30 31.21
C LEU A 183 14.44 -6.10 31.50
N ARG A 184 14.61 -6.57 32.74
CA ARG A 184 15.76 -7.38 33.18
C ARG A 184 15.97 -8.66 32.37
N GLN A 185 14.89 -9.27 31.87
CA GLN A 185 14.94 -10.50 31.06
C GLN A 185 15.20 -10.23 29.56
N MET A 186 15.05 -8.99 29.08
CA MET A 186 15.24 -8.66 27.67
C MET A 186 16.72 -8.49 27.31
N LYS A 187 17.47 -9.58 27.09
CA LYS A 187 18.91 -9.53 26.72
C LYS A 187 19.26 -8.51 25.61
N ARG A 188 18.32 -8.24 24.69
CA ARG A 188 18.42 -7.26 23.60
C ARG A 188 18.72 -5.81 24.05
N TYR A 189 18.23 -5.33 25.19
CA TYR A 189 18.45 -3.93 25.58
C TYR A 189 19.94 -3.63 25.80
N LYS A 190 20.71 -4.60 26.33
CA LYS A 190 22.16 -4.46 26.53
C LYS A 190 22.93 -4.31 25.22
N TYR A 191 22.44 -4.94 24.14
CA TYR A 191 23.04 -4.80 22.81
C TYR A 191 22.69 -3.45 22.17
N LEU A 192 21.46 -2.98 22.34
CA LEU A 192 21.00 -1.68 21.81
C LEU A 192 21.62 -0.49 22.57
N ALA A 193 21.96 -0.67 23.85
CA ALA A 193 22.63 0.34 24.66
C ALA A 193 24.13 0.51 24.32
N LYS A 194 24.72 -0.38 23.51
CA LYS A 194 26.10 -0.19 23.05
C LYS A 194 26.13 0.94 22.01
N PRO A 195 27.07 1.89 22.11
CA PRO A 195 27.22 2.94 21.11
C PRO A 195 27.49 2.31 19.74
N LYS A 196 26.72 2.73 18.73
CA LYS A 196 26.90 2.26 17.37
C LYS A 196 28.22 2.81 16.84
N LYS A 197 29.26 1.97 16.81
CA LYS A 197 30.53 2.32 16.14
C LYS A 197 30.27 2.41 14.64
N SER A 198 30.21 3.63 14.12
CA SER A 198 30.17 3.86 12.67
C SER A 198 31.56 3.54 12.12
N GLN A 199 31.70 2.39 11.46
CA GLN A 199 32.88 2.15 10.65
C GLN A 199 32.78 3.06 9.44
N TYR A 200 33.58 4.13 9.42
CA TYR A 200 33.78 4.90 8.20
C TYR A 200 34.59 4.01 7.27
N VAL A 201 33.90 3.33 6.37
CA VAL A 201 34.55 2.75 5.19
C VAL A 201 34.92 3.98 4.36
N GLU A 202 36.21 4.32 4.35
CA GLU A 202 36.74 5.29 3.40
C GLU A 202 36.25 4.87 2.01
N LYS A 203 35.37 5.69 1.43
CA LYS A 203 34.86 5.41 0.10
C LYS A 203 36.05 5.57 -0.82
N ALA A 204 36.42 4.51 -1.53
CA ALA A 204 37.44 4.61 -2.56
C ALA A 204 37.07 5.77 -3.50
N ASP A 205 38.08 6.55 -3.89
CA ASP A 205 37.90 7.62 -4.86
C ASP A 205 37.25 7.05 -6.12
N TRP A 206 36.34 7.82 -6.71
CA TRP A 206 35.63 7.39 -7.92
C TRP A 206 36.59 7.34 -9.10
N VAL A 207 37.23 6.19 -9.29
CA VAL A 207 38.08 5.92 -10.45
C VAL A 207 37.25 5.16 -11.48
N PHE A 208 37.14 5.70 -12.69
CA PHE A 208 36.55 4.97 -13.81
C PHE A 208 37.30 3.67 -14.04
N THR A 209 36.57 2.56 -14.15
CA THR A 209 37.16 1.30 -14.58
C THR A 209 37.71 1.43 -15.99
N TYR A 210 38.68 0.58 -16.35
CA TYR A 210 39.26 0.56 -17.69
C TYR A 210 38.18 0.39 -18.78
N GLU A 211 37.19 -0.46 -18.53
CA GLU A 211 36.05 -0.68 -19.43
C GLU A 211 35.21 0.60 -19.61
N MET A 212 34.97 1.36 -18.55
CA MET A 212 34.24 2.62 -18.64
C MET A 212 34.98 3.68 -19.47
N ARG A 213 36.33 3.71 -19.40
CA ARG A 213 37.15 4.63 -20.21
C ARG A 213 37.11 4.29 -21.70
N THR A 214 37.03 3.01 -22.04
CA THR A 214 37.08 2.52 -23.43
C THR A 214 35.70 2.29 -24.04
N HIS A 215 34.63 2.38 -23.24
CA HIS A 215 33.27 2.10 -23.67
C HIS A 215 32.75 3.10 -24.71
N LYS A 216 32.38 2.59 -25.89
CA LYS A 216 31.68 3.36 -26.93
C LYS A 216 30.17 3.18 -26.76
N ALA A 217 29.44 4.29 -26.64
CA ALA A 217 27.99 4.29 -26.51
C ALA A 217 27.31 3.63 -27.74
N SER A 218 26.36 2.74 -27.50
CA SER A 218 25.56 2.10 -28.56
C SER A 218 24.73 3.13 -29.32
N GLU A 219 24.38 2.81 -30.58
CA GLU A 219 23.55 3.69 -31.41
C GLU A 219 22.21 4.03 -30.73
N ARG A 220 21.61 3.05 -30.02
CA ARG A 220 20.40 3.27 -29.23
C ARG A 220 20.61 4.33 -28.15
N THR A 221 21.71 4.26 -27.40
CA THR A 221 22.02 5.27 -26.37
C THR A 221 22.27 6.65 -26.98
N LYS A 222 22.93 6.72 -28.14
CA LYS A 222 23.09 7.98 -28.90
C LYS A 222 21.74 8.55 -29.35
N ASN A 223 20.82 7.69 -29.77
CA ASN A 223 19.47 8.12 -30.18
C ASN A 223 18.62 8.59 -28.99
N LEU A 224 18.72 7.92 -27.83
CA LEU A 224 18.04 8.35 -26.61
C LEU A 224 18.59 9.68 -26.05
N ALA A 225 19.87 9.97 -26.29
CA ALA A 225 20.49 11.23 -25.87
C ALA A 225 20.06 12.43 -26.72
N LYS A 226 19.45 12.23 -27.89
CA LYS A 226 18.92 13.33 -28.70
C LYS A 226 17.73 13.97 -27.98
N PRO A 227 17.66 15.31 -27.89
CA PRO A 227 16.54 15.98 -27.26
C PRO A 227 15.25 15.72 -28.04
N VAL A 228 14.16 15.45 -27.33
CA VAL A 228 12.84 15.29 -27.93
C VAL A 228 12.29 16.67 -28.25
N ILE A 229 12.35 17.05 -29.54
CA ILE A 229 11.71 18.27 -30.02
C ILE A 229 10.19 18.04 -29.98
N ARG A 230 9.50 18.74 -29.08
CA ARG A 230 8.03 18.73 -28.99
C ARG A 230 7.48 19.84 -29.86
N ASP A 231 6.36 19.58 -30.51
CA ASP A 231 5.65 20.57 -31.29
C ASP A 231 5.11 21.68 -30.37
N THR A 232 5.71 22.88 -30.45
CA THR A 232 5.32 24.06 -29.65
C THR A 232 4.30 24.94 -30.35
N THR A 233 3.84 24.58 -31.56
CA THR A 233 2.85 25.37 -32.33
C THR A 233 1.56 25.61 -31.55
N MET A 234 1.15 24.68 -30.68
CA MET A 234 -0.02 24.81 -29.81
C MET A 234 0.15 25.81 -28.66
N LEU A 235 1.38 26.19 -28.30
CA LEU A 235 1.67 27.12 -27.20
C LEU A 235 1.67 28.58 -27.66
N TYR A 236 1.96 28.83 -28.94
CA TYR A 236 1.93 30.15 -29.55
C TYR A 236 0.63 30.33 -30.33
N GLN A 237 -0.46 30.62 -29.60
CA GLN A 237 -1.69 31.11 -30.23
C GLN A 237 -1.63 32.63 -30.27
N ASP A 238 -1.75 33.21 -31.45
CA ASP A 238 -1.82 34.67 -31.60
C ASP A 238 -3.08 35.19 -30.91
N LEU A 239 -2.89 36.14 -29.99
CA LEU A 239 -4.00 36.82 -29.31
C LEU A 239 -4.57 37.90 -30.25
N PRO A 240 -5.91 38.03 -30.34
CA PRO A 240 -6.93 37.37 -29.51
C PRO A 240 -7.31 35.96 -29.99
N ILE A 241 -7.50 35.05 -29.02
CA ILE A 241 -8.00 33.69 -29.27
C ILE A 241 -9.36 33.79 -29.98
N LYS A 242 -9.45 33.23 -31.19
CA LYS A 242 -10.71 33.18 -31.95
C LYS A 242 -11.73 32.34 -31.19
N ILE A 243 -12.69 33.00 -30.54
CA ILE A 243 -13.80 32.32 -29.86
C ILE A 243 -14.78 31.80 -30.92
N PRO A 244 -15.13 30.51 -30.92
CA PRO A 244 -16.06 29.96 -31.90
C PRO A 244 -17.45 30.58 -31.73
N LEU A 245 -18.13 30.87 -32.86
CA LEU A 245 -19.45 31.52 -32.88
C LEU A 245 -20.51 30.78 -32.04
N GLY A 246 -20.43 29.45 -31.94
CA GLY A 246 -21.34 28.65 -31.13
C GLY A 246 -21.24 28.96 -29.63
N VAL A 247 -20.05 29.31 -29.13
CA VAL A 247 -19.84 29.70 -27.73
C VAL A 247 -20.41 31.10 -27.48
N LEU A 248 -20.20 32.04 -28.42
CA LEU A 248 -20.78 33.39 -28.33
C LEU A 248 -22.32 33.37 -28.38
N LYS A 249 -22.90 32.44 -29.13
CA LYS A 249 -24.37 32.26 -29.25
C LYS A 249 -24.97 31.36 -28.17
N HIS A 250 -24.15 30.75 -27.32
CA HIS A 250 -24.64 29.77 -26.35
C HIS A 250 -25.43 30.42 -25.23
N LYS A 251 -26.71 30.06 -25.10
CA LYS A 251 -27.55 30.43 -23.96
C LYS A 251 -27.35 29.42 -22.84
N ALA A 252 -26.88 29.88 -21.68
CA ALA A 252 -26.65 29.02 -20.52
C ALA A 252 -27.96 28.33 -20.07
N SER A 253 -27.87 27.06 -19.68
CA SER A 253 -29.02 26.36 -19.11
C SER A 253 -29.38 26.94 -17.74
N LYS A 254 -30.65 26.81 -17.34
CA LYS A 254 -31.14 27.30 -16.03
C LYS A 254 -30.26 26.84 -14.86
N ARG A 255 -29.85 25.57 -14.87
CA ARG A 255 -28.94 24.99 -13.86
C ARG A 255 -27.56 25.65 -13.83
N ILE A 256 -27.02 26.04 -14.99
CA ILE A 256 -25.72 26.73 -15.05
C ILE A 256 -25.85 28.14 -14.48
N ILE A 257 -26.99 28.81 -14.73
CA ILE A 257 -27.31 30.11 -14.15
C ILE A 257 -27.43 29.99 -12.62
N GLU A 258 -28.21 29.03 -12.12
CA GLU A 258 -28.35 28.73 -10.68
C GLU A 258 -27.02 28.42 -9.99
N LEU A 259 -26.10 27.73 -10.68
CA LEU A 259 -24.77 27.42 -10.14
C LEU A 259 -23.81 28.61 -10.20
N ALA A 260 -24.01 29.52 -11.16
CA ALA A 260 -23.22 30.73 -11.31
C ALA A 260 -23.68 31.84 -10.35
N GLU A 261 -24.94 31.80 -9.90
CA GLU A 261 -25.43 32.66 -8.84
C GLU A 261 -24.60 32.45 -7.56
N PRO A 262 -24.06 33.52 -6.96
CA PRO A 262 -23.34 33.41 -5.71
C PRO A 262 -24.28 32.82 -4.66
N ASN A 263 -23.83 31.77 -3.99
CA ASN A 263 -24.65 31.05 -3.02
C ASN A 263 -25.06 32.01 -1.88
N ALA A 264 -26.28 32.57 -1.96
CA ALA A 264 -26.83 33.52 -0.99
C ALA A 264 -26.88 32.96 0.44
N ARG A 265 -26.72 31.63 0.61
CA ARG A 265 -26.57 31.02 1.93
C ARG A 265 -25.29 31.41 2.68
N ARG A 266 -24.34 32.11 2.03
CA ARG A 266 -23.16 32.68 2.70
C ARG A 266 -23.31 34.15 3.10
N THR A 267 -24.35 34.86 2.66
CA THR A 267 -24.52 36.29 2.97
C THR A 267 -25.38 36.52 4.22
N GLY A 268 -26.24 35.57 4.62
CA GLY A 268 -27.01 35.65 5.87
C GLY A 268 -26.23 35.25 7.14
N GLN A 269 -25.08 34.60 6.96
CA GLN A 269 -24.06 34.38 7.98
C GLN A 269 -22.75 34.77 7.34
N ALA A 270 -22.46 36.08 7.39
CA ALA A 270 -21.18 36.62 6.98
C ALA A 270 -20.07 35.69 7.51
N ALA A 271 -19.42 34.96 6.62
CA ALA A 271 -17.99 34.82 6.76
C ALA A 271 -17.52 36.27 6.71
N PRO A 272 -17.10 36.86 7.85
CA PRO A 272 -16.55 38.20 7.76
C PRO A 272 -15.39 38.08 6.77
N SER A 273 -15.21 39.13 5.98
CA SER A 273 -13.89 39.54 5.55
C SER A 273 -12.85 39.01 6.55
N ASP A 274 -11.74 38.42 6.09
CA ASP A 274 -10.65 37.98 6.96
C ASP A 274 -10.15 39.11 7.91
N LEU A 275 -10.62 40.35 7.70
CA LEU A 275 -10.61 41.46 8.63
C LEU A 275 -11.80 41.39 9.61
N LYS A 276 -11.65 40.60 10.66
CA LYS A 276 -12.49 40.72 11.86
C LYS A 276 -12.24 42.11 12.48
N GLU A 277 -13.28 42.91 12.70
CA GLU A 277 -13.17 44.29 13.26
C GLU A 277 -12.34 44.37 14.55
N ASN A 278 -12.34 43.29 15.35
CA ASN A 278 -11.43 43.10 16.48
C ASN A 278 -10.72 41.74 16.36
N PRO A 279 -9.45 41.69 15.92
CA PRO A 279 -8.72 40.43 15.78
C PRO A 279 -8.51 39.72 17.13
N PHE A 280 -8.47 40.47 18.23
CA PHE A 280 -8.37 39.95 19.60
C PHE A 280 -9.72 39.67 20.27
N GLY A 281 -10.84 39.88 19.57
CA GLY A 281 -12.18 39.63 20.09
C GLY A 281 -12.44 38.14 20.27
N ILE A 282 -12.43 37.70 21.53
CA ILE A 282 -12.80 36.33 21.95
C ILE A 282 -14.33 36.22 21.90
N SER A 283 -14.85 35.08 21.44
CA SER A 283 -16.30 34.88 21.39
C SER A 283 -16.90 34.78 22.81
N PRO A 284 -18.14 35.27 23.04
CA PRO A 284 -18.76 35.21 24.36
C PRO A 284 -18.95 33.78 24.87
N ASN A 285 -19.05 32.80 23.97
CA ASN A 285 -19.10 31.38 24.33
C ASN A 285 -17.74 30.86 24.79
N ALA A 286 -16.63 31.31 24.19
CA ALA A 286 -15.30 30.94 24.65
C ALA A 286 -14.98 31.53 26.04
N LEU A 287 -15.51 32.70 26.38
CA LEU A 287 -15.42 33.25 27.74
C LEU A 287 -16.18 32.41 28.79
N LYS A 288 -17.27 31.75 28.38
CA LYS A 288 -18.12 30.94 29.26
C LYS A 288 -17.67 29.48 29.35
N THR A 289 -16.73 29.04 28.52
CA THR A 289 -16.28 27.64 28.52
C THR A 289 -15.41 27.34 29.73
N LYS A 290 -15.78 26.33 30.50
CA LYS A 290 -14.96 25.80 31.59
C LYS A 290 -13.94 24.81 31.05
N ALA A 291 -12.71 24.87 31.55
CA ALA A 291 -11.67 23.89 31.22
C ALA A 291 -12.11 22.46 31.61
N SER A 292 -11.64 21.45 30.87
CA SER A 292 -11.90 20.05 31.22
C SER A 292 -11.27 19.69 32.57
N LYS A 293 -11.83 18.69 33.26
CA LYS A 293 -11.27 18.19 34.54
C LYS A 293 -9.78 17.86 34.43
N ARG A 294 -9.38 17.16 33.35
CA ARG A 294 -7.97 16.83 33.09
C ARG A 294 -7.06 18.05 32.94
N THR A 295 -7.54 19.11 32.29
CA THR A 295 -6.76 20.35 32.16
C THR A 295 -6.65 21.10 33.48
N GLN A 296 -7.64 20.97 34.37
CA GLN A 296 -7.56 21.51 35.74
C GLN A 296 -6.53 20.71 36.56
N GLU A 297 -6.59 19.38 36.54
CA GLU A 297 -5.62 18.49 37.20
C GLU A 297 -4.16 18.73 36.74
N LEU A 298 -3.96 19.02 35.45
CA LEU A 298 -2.62 19.32 34.93
C LEU A 298 -2.13 20.73 35.28
N ALA A 299 -3.04 21.65 35.55
CA ALA A 299 -2.71 23.02 35.95
C ALA A 299 -2.43 23.12 37.45
N GLU A 300 -2.87 22.14 38.25
CA GLU A 300 -2.51 22.05 39.67
C GLU A 300 -0.99 21.87 39.82
N PRO A 301 -0.30 22.73 40.59
CA PRO A 301 1.13 22.64 40.77
C PRO A 301 1.47 21.33 41.45
N LYS A 302 2.40 20.59 40.85
CA LYS A 302 2.84 19.32 41.40
C LYS A 302 3.87 19.58 42.51
N GLU A 303 3.48 19.38 43.76
CA GLU A 303 4.40 19.43 44.89
C GLU A 303 5.46 18.33 44.74
N TYR A 304 6.72 18.72 44.71
CA TYR A 304 7.85 17.79 44.66
C TYR A 304 8.60 17.89 45.98
N GLU A 305 8.51 16.84 46.81
CA GLU A 305 9.34 16.73 48.00
C GLU A 305 10.81 16.59 47.57
N ASN A 306 11.61 17.63 47.80
CA ASN A 306 13.05 17.62 47.52
C ASN A 306 13.78 16.76 48.55
N LYS A 307 13.69 15.44 48.42
CA LYS A 307 14.39 14.45 49.28
C LYS A 307 15.93 14.50 49.20
N HIS A 308 16.47 15.37 48.34
CA HIS A 308 17.91 15.54 48.13
C HIS A 308 18.53 16.66 48.98
N ILE A 309 17.71 17.55 49.53
CA ILE A 309 18.20 18.56 50.47
C ILE A 309 18.07 17.93 51.85
N ARG A 310 19.21 17.69 52.52
CA ARG A 310 19.19 17.36 53.95
C ARG A 310 18.72 18.59 54.69
N ASP A 311 17.79 18.42 55.62
CA ASP A 311 17.27 19.53 56.43
C ASP A 311 18.41 20.26 57.17
N ASP A 312 19.43 19.52 57.61
CA ASP A 312 20.65 20.06 58.23
C ASP A 312 21.91 19.74 57.37
N PRO A 313 22.55 20.73 56.73
CA PRO A 313 23.74 20.50 55.90
C PRO A 313 24.97 20.07 56.71
N TYR A 314 24.98 20.32 58.02
CA TYR A 314 26.10 20.01 58.92
C TYR A 314 25.87 18.76 59.79
N ALA A 315 24.73 18.07 59.65
CA ALA A 315 24.46 16.86 60.41
C ALA A 315 25.39 15.72 59.95
N ILE A 316 26.36 15.38 60.80
CA ILE A 316 27.25 14.24 60.62
C ILE A 316 26.49 12.97 60.97
N SER A 317 26.60 11.93 60.15
CA SER A 317 25.91 10.67 60.42
C SER A 317 26.46 10.00 61.68
N LYS A 318 25.59 9.38 62.50
CA LYS A 318 26.00 8.65 63.72
C LYS A 318 27.05 7.57 63.42
N ALA A 319 26.98 6.97 62.23
CA ALA A 319 27.96 6.00 61.77
C ALA A 319 29.36 6.61 61.57
N ALA A 320 29.45 7.85 61.11
CA ALA A 320 30.73 8.54 60.95
C ALA A 320 31.32 8.95 62.31
N LEU A 321 30.50 9.37 63.28
CA LEU A 321 30.96 9.65 64.65
C LEU A 321 31.49 8.40 65.36
N ASN A 322 30.85 7.26 65.12
CA ASN A 322 31.22 5.99 65.74
C ASN A 322 32.30 5.21 64.97
N ALA A 323 32.74 5.72 63.80
CA ALA A 323 33.73 5.04 62.98
C ALA A 323 35.12 5.14 63.63
N LYS A 324 35.69 4.00 63.99
CA LYS A 324 37.08 3.91 64.46
C LYS A 324 38.01 3.64 63.28
N ALA A 325 39.19 4.27 63.28
CA ALA A 325 40.21 4.03 62.27
C ALA A 325 40.66 2.56 62.28
N LYS A 326 40.97 2.01 61.10
CA LYS A 326 41.49 0.64 60.99
C LYS A 326 42.91 0.58 61.59
N PRO A 327 43.33 -0.58 62.13
CA PRO A 327 44.66 -0.72 62.75
C PRO A 327 45.78 -0.32 61.78
N ARG A 328 45.71 -0.78 60.52
CA ARG A 328 46.67 -0.42 59.47
C ARG A 328 46.76 1.09 59.20
N THR A 329 45.65 1.83 59.27
CA THR A 329 45.69 3.29 59.11
C THR A 329 46.33 3.99 60.31
N ILE A 330 46.20 3.41 61.50
CA ILE A 330 46.88 3.91 62.70
C ILE A 330 48.39 3.64 62.60
N GLU A 331 48.79 2.45 62.15
CA GLU A 331 50.19 2.08 61.92
C GLU A 331 50.86 2.98 60.88
N LEU A 332 50.20 3.23 59.76
CA LEU A 332 50.71 4.11 58.71
C LEU A 332 50.76 5.59 59.12
N ALA A 333 49.91 6.00 60.08
CA ALA A 333 49.91 7.35 60.61
C ALA A 333 51.05 7.60 61.61
N GLN A 334 51.74 6.56 62.08
CA GLN A 334 52.93 6.75 62.91
C GLN A 334 54.08 7.25 62.04
N PRO A 335 54.78 8.33 62.46
CA PRO A 335 55.92 8.83 61.72
C PRO A 335 57.04 7.78 61.71
N LYS A 336 57.76 7.69 60.59
CA LYS A 336 58.88 6.77 60.45
C LYS A 336 59.96 7.18 61.44
N LYS A 337 60.26 6.31 62.42
CA LYS A 337 61.35 6.56 63.38
C LYS A 337 62.67 6.57 62.62
N VAL A 338 63.44 7.65 62.77
CA VAL A 338 64.79 7.84 62.19
C VAL A 338 65.82 7.12 63.05
#